data_AF-A0A6L9K6F8-F1
#
_entry.id   AF-A0A6L9K6F8-F1
#
_cell.length_a   1.000
_cell.length_b   1.000
_cell.length_c   1.000
_cell.angle_alpha   90.00
_cell.angle_beta   90.00
_cell.angle_gamma   90.00
#
_symmetry.space_group_name_H-M   'P 1'
#
loop_
_entity.id
_entity.type
_entity.pdbx_description
1 polymer ?
#
loop_
_entity_poly.entity_id
_entity_poly.type
_entity_poly.pdbx_seq_one_letter_code
_entity_poly.pdbx_strand_id
1 'polypeptide(L)'
;MRKQLVLVCCLAFVQCFLLAQTFQWKAGLNYFFDNTEYAKSTLTNDQTMTGVHFSPEIGVKWDSAHSIFVGTDLLKISGSQNIIDIAQPIAYYRFQNSKASFYAGAFPRSELLSNYSDLFFQDSINYYRPTLNGFFWNVGKKNSYFNLWLDWTGHENAINRETFFIGASAYKKTGLFFADFQSYLFHFANTQPRTPTFSVNDNLLAQLSVGANYSNQNGLDTLLFSVGLLAGYERDRGLASGTHTPIGTVIRLNAEYYGFGIQNTLYAGNPRNIFYSNYNTGMYWNNPFLRSGFYLQSKWYLNVIRSQFVNGKLSMNLHFSEGKVMFEQTFTVKVLLDSSVKAKTKSRPTFMTSWVN
;
A
#
# COMPACT_ATOMS: atom_id res chain seq x y z
N MET A 1 7.51 -59.43 9.21
CA MET A 1 7.13 -58.61 10.38
C MET A 1 7.93 -57.30 10.48
N ARG A 2 9.27 -57.29 10.60
CA ARG A 2 10.06 -56.05 10.80
C ARG A 2 9.91 -54.99 9.69
N LYS A 3 9.84 -55.39 8.41
CA LYS A 3 9.63 -54.47 7.26
C LYS A 3 8.21 -53.89 7.17
N GLN A 4 7.19 -54.66 7.57
CA GLN A 4 5.79 -54.20 7.61
C GLN A 4 5.56 -53.22 8.77
N LEU A 5 6.22 -53.43 9.91
CA LEU A 5 6.19 -52.50 11.04
C LEU A 5 6.82 -51.15 10.66
N VAL A 6 7.93 -51.14 9.92
CA VAL A 6 8.57 -49.91 9.43
C VAL A 6 7.66 -49.15 8.47
N LEU A 7 6.97 -49.84 7.56
CA LEU A 7 6.04 -49.19 6.62
C LEU A 7 4.83 -48.57 7.34
N VAL A 8 4.26 -49.27 8.33
CA VAL A 8 3.15 -48.77 9.15
C VAL A 8 3.60 -47.58 10.01
N CYS A 9 4.80 -47.65 10.61
CA CYS A 9 5.37 -46.52 11.33
C CYS A 9 5.63 -45.31 10.42
N CYS A 10 6.15 -45.50 9.21
CA CYS A 10 6.35 -44.43 8.23
C CYS A 10 5.01 -43.81 7.78
N LEU A 11 3.98 -44.61 7.52
CA LEU A 11 2.64 -44.14 7.14
C LEU A 11 1.95 -43.38 8.29
N ALA A 12 2.09 -43.86 9.53
CA ALA A 12 1.61 -43.15 10.71
C ALA A 12 2.37 -41.83 10.95
N PHE A 13 3.69 -41.80 10.69
CA PHE A 13 4.49 -40.57 10.76
C PHE A 13 4.05 -39.54 9.70
N VAL A 14 3.80 -39.98 8.46
CA VAL A 14 3.27 -39.13 7.38
C VAL A 14 1.88 -38.59 7.73
N GLN A 15 1.02 -39.38 8.37
CA GLN A 15 -0.28 -38.91 8.85
C GLN A 15 -0.17 -37.86 9.97
N CYS A 16 0.75 -38.02 10.93
CA CYS A 16 1.02 -37.00 11.94
C CYS A 16 1.52 -35.67 11.33
N PHE A 17 2.35 -35.73 10.28
CA PHE A 17 2.78 -34.54 9.53
C PHE A 17 1.64 -33.88 8.74
N LEU A 18 0.73 -34.67 8.17
CA LEU A 18 -0.46 -34.17 7.46
C LEU A 18 -1.47 -33.51 8.42
N LEU A 19 -1.53 -33.92 9.69
CA LEU A 19 -2.43 -33.34 10.70
C LEU A 19 -1.95 -31.99 11.28
N ALA A 20 -0.67 -31.64 11.14
CA ALA A 20 -0.13 -30.34 11.56
C ALA A 20 -0.37 -29.23 10.52
N GLN A 21 -0.72 -29.61 9.28
CA GLN A 21 -0.86 -28.71 8.15
C GLN A 21 -2.34 -28.40 7.89
N THR A 22 -2.68 -27.11 7.82
CA THR A 22 -4.03 -26.64 7.50
C THR A 22 -4.04 -25.99 6.13
N PHE A 23 -4.91 -26.46 5.24
CA PHE A 23 -5.13 -25.83 3.94
C PHE A 23 -5.73 -24.42 4.12
N GLN A 24 -5.25 -23.47 3.34
CA GLN A 24 -5.73 -22.09 3.30
C GLN A 24 -6.04 -21.69 1.87
N TRP A 25 -6.99 -20.78 1.71
CA TRP A 25 -7.28 -20.12 0.44
C TRP A 25 -7.67 -18.67 0.70
N LYS A 26 -7.47 -17.82 -0.32
CA LYS A 26 -7.96 -16.45 -0.39
C LYS A 26 -8.44 -16.15 -1.80
N ALA A 27 -9.40 -15.24 -1.91
CA ALA A 27 -9.83 -14.67 -3.17
C ALA A 27 -10.15 -13.19 -2.97
N GLY A 28 -9.40 -12.34 -3.68
CA GLY A 28 -9.64 -10.90 -3.76
C GLY A 28 -10.32 -10.53 -5.07
N LEU A 29 -11.27 -9.59 -5.02
CA LEU A 29 -11.74 -8.85 -6.19
C LEU A 29 -11.71 -7.35 -5.87
N ASN A 30 -10.94 -6.58 -6.64
CA ASN A 30 -10.80 -5.14 -6.42
C ASN A 30 -11.11 -4.39 -7.71
N TYR A 31 -12.31 -3.82 -7.78
CA TYR A 31 -12.68 -2.86 -8.82
C TYR A 31 -12.22 -1.46 -8.41
N PHE A 32 -11.66 -0.73 -9.37
CA PHE A 32 -11.33 0.68 -9.24
C PHE A 32 -11.80 1.46 -10.47
N PHE A 33 -12.28 2.67 -10.20
CA PHE A 33 -12.53 3.74 -11.14
C PHE A 33 -11.93 4.99 -10.52
N ASP A 34 -11.13 5.70 -11.30
CA ASP A 34 -10.49 6.95 -10.93
C ASP A 34 -10.44 7.85 -12.17
N ASN A 35 -11.14 8.97 -12.10
CA ASN A 35 -11.18 9.96 -13.15
C ASN A 35 -10.56 11.26 -12.64
N THR A 36 -9.42 11.63 -13.21
CA THR A 36 -8.67 12.83 -12.86
C THR A 36 -8.89 13.91 -13.93
N GLU A 37 -9.42 15.07 -13.54
CA GLU A 37 -9.66 16.22 -14.42
C GLU A 37 -8.60 17.29 -14.16
N TYR A 38 -7.38 17.00 -14.59
CA TYR A 38 -6.17 17.73 -14.20
C TYR A 38 -5.61 18.64 -15.31
N ALA A 39 -6.34 18.86 -16.40
CA ALA A 39 -5.90 19.66 -17.56
C ALA A 39 -5.36 21.06 -17.23
N LYS A 40 -5.72 21.63 -16.06
CA LYS A 40 -5.20 22.92 -15.59
C LYS A 40 -3.80 22.82 -14.97
N SER A 41 -3.37 21.65 -14.51
CA SER A 41 -2.10 21.40 -13.81
C SER A 41 -0.93 21.30 -14.79
N THR A 42 0.25 21.79 -14.40
CA THR A 42 1.51 21.48 -15.12
C THR A 42 2.24 20.28 -14.51
N LEU A 43 1.74 19.78 -13.37
CA LEU A 43 2.39 18.76 -12.56
C LEU A 43 1.87 17.35 -12.85
N THR A 44 0.73 17.20 -13.50
CA THR A 44 0.16 15.89 -13.85
C THR A 44 -0.90 16.07 -14.92
N ASN A 45 -1.17 15.02 -15.68
CA ASN A 45 -2.16 15.01 -16.75
C ASN A 45 -3.50 14.49 -16.24
N ASP A 46 -4.58 14.84 -16.94
CA ASP A 46 -5.88 14.20 -16.83
C ASP A 46 -5.83 12.77 -17.36
N GLN A 47 -6.55 11.87 -16.68
CA GLN A 47 -6.60 10.46 -17.01
C GLN A 47 -7.83 9.81 -16.36
N THR A 48 -8.51 8.94 -17.11
CA THR A 48 -9.47 7.98 -16.56
C THR A 48 -8.80 6.61 -16.45
N MET A 49 -8.75 6.06 -15.24
CA MET A 49 -8.24 4.73 -14.94
C MET A 49 -9.39 3.88 -14.41
N THR A 50 -9.60 2.71 -15.01
CA THR A 50 -10.65 1.79 -14.55
C THR A 50 -10.28 0.36 -14.86
N GLY A 51 -10.52 -0.52 -13.90
CA GLY A 51 -10.18 -1.92 -14.03
C GLY A 51 -10.64 -2.75 -12.84
N VAL A 52 -10.45 -4.05 -12.97
CA VAL A 52 -10.73 -5.01 -11.92
C VAL A 52 -9.56 -5.96 -11.75
N HIS A 53 -9.08 -6.08 -10.52
CA HIS A 53 -8.19 -7.15 -10.11
C HIS A 53 -8.99 -8.35 -9.62
N PHE A 54 -8.54 -9.54 -10.00
CA PHE A 54 -8.94 -10.80 -9.39
C PHE A 54 -7.69 -11.53 -8.90
N SER A 55 -7.62 -11.82 -7.60
CA SER A 55 -6.39 -12.28 -6.94
C SER A 55 -6.66 -13.57 -6.14
N PRO A 56 -6.73 -14.74 -6.78
CA PRO A 56 -6.85 -16.02 -6.08
C PRO A 56 -5.51 -16.51 -5.52
N GLU A 57 -5.54 -17.03 -4.29
CA GLU A 57 -4.40 -17.65 -3.62
C GLU A 57 -4.81 -18.96 -2.94
N ILE A 58 -3.90 -19.94 -2.95
CA ILE A 58 -3.98 -21.14 -2.12
C ILE A 58 -2.71 -21.25 -1.27
N GLY A 59 -2.83 -21.87 -0.10
CA GLY A 59 -1.69 -22.00 0.80
C GLY A 59 -1.81 -23.15 1.79
N VAL A 60 -0.70 -23.42 2.45
CA VAL A 60 -0.61 -24.42 3.52
C VAL A 60 -0.02 -23.75 4.74
N LYS A 61 -0.67 -23.94 5.89
CA LYS A 61 -0.25 -23.41 7.19
C LYS A 61 0.25 -24.52 8.09
N TRP A 62 1.37 -24.34 8.79
CA TRP A 62 1.88 -25.28 9.78
C TRP A 62 2.32 -24.56 11.06
N ASP A 63 2.48 -25.32 12.14
CA ASP A 63 2.96 -24.86 13.46
C ASP A 63 2.26 -23.60 13.99
N SER A 64 0.97 -23.46 13.68
CA SER A 64 0.08 -22.34 14.05
C SER A 64 0.47 -20.94 13.53
N ALA A 65 1.69 -20.73 13.04
CA ALA A 65 2.21 -19.41 12.69
C ALA A 65 2.79 -19.31 11.27
N HIS A 66 3.17 -20.43 10.65
CA HIS A 66 3.89 -20.43 9.38
C HIS A 66 2.95 -20.77 8.23
N SER A 67 3.14 -20.16 7.07
CA SER A 67 2.36 -20.47 5.87
C SER A 67 3.18 -20.22 4.61
N ILE A 68 2.87 -20.96 3.55
CA ILE A 68 3.29 -20.65 2.18
C ILE A 68 2.03 -20.46 1.35
N PHE A 69 2.05 -19.46 0.47
CA PHE A 69 0.99 -19.18 -0.49
C PHE A 69 1.53 -19.15 -1.90
N VAL A 70 0.71 -19.62 -2.84
CA VAL A 70 0.90 -19.47 -4.28
C VAL A 70 -0.41 -18.99 -4.91
N GLY A 71 -0.33 -18.19 -5.96
CA GLY A 71 -1.49 -17.59 -6.60
C GLY A 71 -1.10 -16.67 -7.74
N THR A 72 -2.04 -15.82 -8.14
CA THR A 72 -1.83 -14.80 -9.16
C THR A 72 -2.70 -13.59 -8.85
N ASP A 73 -2.29 -12.43 -9.32
CA ASP A 73 -3.12 -11.25 -9.45
C ASP A 73 -3.36 -10.98 -10.95
N LEU A 74 -4.63 -10.89 -11.36
CA LEU A 74 -5.04 -10.68 -12.74
C LEU A 74 -5.78 -9.35 -12.85
N LEU A 75 -5.26 -8.42 -13.65
CA LEU A 75 -5.92 -7.17 -13.97
C LEU A 75 -6.61 -7.25 -15.33
N LYS A 76 -7.87 -6.87 -15.35
CA LYS A 76 -8.62 -6.52 -16.56
C LYS A 76 -8.90 -5.02 -16.57
N ILE A 77 -8.35 -4.31 -17.55
CA ILE A 77 -8.62 -2.89 -17.79
C ILE A 77 -9.95 -2.75 -18.51
N SER A 78 -10.83 -1.87 -18.03
CA SER A 78 -12.13 -1.65 -18.65
C SER A 78 -11.96 -1.07 -20.06
N GLY A 79 -12.67 -1.61 -21.05
CA GLY A 79 -12.57 -1.19 -22.46
C GLY A 79 -11.40 -1.80 -23.25
N SER A 80 -10.44 -2.46 -22.61
CA SER A 80 -9.37 -3.20 -23.31
C SER A 80 -9.93 -4.40 -24.10
N GLN A 81 -9.26 -4.78 -25.19
CA GLN A 81 -9.59 -5.98 -25.98
C GLN A 81 -8.96 -7.27 -25.43
N ASN A 82 -8.01 -7.16 -24.51
CA ASN A 82 -7.35 -8.32 -23.91
C ASN A 82 -8.28 -9.05 -22.93
N ILE A 83 -8.14 -10.37 -22.75
CA ILE A 83 -8.89 -11.08 -21.69
C ILE A 83 -8.32 -10.72 -20.31
N ILE A 84 -6.98 -10.65 -20.22
CA ILE A 84 -6.21 -10.23 -19.05
C ILE A 84 -5.15 -9.26 -19.56
N ASP A 85 -5.08 -8.07 -18.97
CA ASP A 85 -4.11 -7.03 -19.34
C ASP A 85 -2.79 -7.17 -18.58
N ILE A 86 -2.84 -7.54 -17.30
CA ILE A 86 -1.65 -7.80 -16.49
C ILE A 86 -1.88 -9.06 -15.66
N ALA A 87 -0.88 -9.94 -15.62
CA ALA A 87 -0.85 -11.09 -14.73
C ALA A 87 0.44 -11.04 -13.90
N GLN A 88 0.32 -11.07 -12.57
CA GLN A 88 1.46 -11.05 -11.64
C GLN A 88 1.42 -12.28 -10.75
N PRO A 89 2.50 -13.09 -10.69
CA PRO A 89 2.53 -14.25 -9.81
C PRO A 89 2.57 -13.82 -8.34
N ILE A 90 1.88 -14.60 -7.51
CA ILE A 90 1.96 -14.50 -6.05
C ILE A 90 2.63 -15.79 -5.56
N ALA A 91 3.71 -15.66 -4.82
CA ALA A 91 4.43 -16.78 -4.21
C ALA A 91 5.22 -16.26 -3.01
N TYR A 92 4.79 -16.60 -1.79
CA TYR A 92 5.43 -16.06 -0.59
C TYR A 92 5.33 -16.99 0.60
N TYR A 93 6.34 -16.88 1.46
CA TYR A 93 6.31 -17.37 2.82
C TYR A 93 5.73 -16.29 3.74
N ARG A 94 4.93 -16.72 4.73
CA ARG A 94 4.36 -15.88 5.77
C ARG A 94 4.59 -16.51 7.15
N PHE A 95 5.11 -15.71 8.07
CA PHE A 95 5.04 -15.95 9.50
C PHE A 95 4.05 -14.96 10.13
N GLN A 96 3.17 -15.43 11.00
CA GLN A 96 2.19 -14.56 11.67
C GLN A 96 1.80 -15.11 13.04
N ASN A 97 1.95 -14.30 14.08
CA ASN A 97 1.49 -14.61 15.43
C ASN A 97 0.72 -13.44 16.06
N SER A 98 0.55 -13.46 17.38
CA SER A 98 -0.18 -12.40 18.11
C SER A 98 0.53 -11.05 18.13
N LYS A 99 1.86 -11.01 17.94
CA LYS A 99 2.73 -9.83 18.11
C LYS A 99 3.41 -9.35 16.83
N ALA A 100 3.63 -10.22 15.86
CA ALA A 100 4.40 -9.91 14.67
C ALA A 100 3.88 -10.66 13.44
N SER A 101 4.14 -10.08 12.27
CA SER A 101 4.01 -10.75 10.98
C SER A 101 5.24 -10.49 10.11
N PHE A 102 5.58 -11.47 9.29
CA PHE A 102 6.68 -11.40 8.35
C PHE A 102 6.27 -12.08 7.05
N TYR A 103 6.62 -11.48 5.93
CA TYR A 103 6.34 -11.95 4.58
C TYR A 103 7.64 -11.90 3.79
N ALA A 104 7.90 -12.92 2.97
CA ALA A 104 9.01 -12.95 2.04
C ALA A 104 8.61 -13.62 0.73
N GLY A 105 8.86 -12.95 -0.40
CA GLY A 105 8.48 -13.38 -1.75
C GLY A 105 7.68 -12.30 -2.49
N ALA A 106 6.80 -12.74 -3.39
CA ALA A 106 5.85 -11.89 -4.11
C ALA A 106 4.47 -12.00 -3.46
N PHE A 107 3.98 -10.93 -2.84
CA PHE A 107 2.74 -10.92 -2.07
C PHE A 107 1.88 -9.66 -2.29
N PRO A 108 0.57 -9.71 -2.04
CA PRO A 108 -0.30 -8.54 -2.19
C PRO A 108 0.15 -7.34 -1.34
N ARG A 109 0.29 -6.17 -1.98
CA ARG A 109 0.78 -4.92 -1.39
C ARG A 109 -0.30 -4.18 -0.58
N SER A 110 -1.55 -4.23 -1.04
CA SER A 110 -2.63 -3.34 -0.59
C SER A 110 -2.98 -3.47 0.89
N GLU A 111 -2.85 -4.65 1.50
CA GLU A 111 -3.11 -4.84 2.93
C GLU A 111 -1.93 -4.39 3.82
N LEU A 112 -0.72 -4.32 3.27
CA LEU A 112 0.50 -4.14 4.05
C LEU A 112 0.95 -2.69 4.12
N LEU A 113 0.68 -1.92 3.07
CA LEU A 113 1.05 -0.51 2.94
C LEU A 113 -0.17 0.43 2.92
N SER A 114 -1.36 -0.05 3.31
CA SER A 114 -2.60 0.76 3.38
C SER A 114 -2.51 1.98 4.30
N ASN A 115 -1.56 1.97 5.23
CA ASN A 115 -1.36 3.06 6.17
C ASN A 115 -0.55 4.23 5.57
N TYR A 116 0.10 4.08 4.42
CA TYR A 116 0.87 5.17 3.79
C TYR A 116 -0.06 6.27 3.29
N SER A 117 0.34 7.53 3.50
CA SER A 117 -0.37 8.69 2.97
C SER A 117 -0.22 8.77 1.45
N ASP A 118 -1.26 9.30 0.78
CA ASP A 118 -1.26 9.66 -0.64
C ASP A 118 -0.09 10.59 -1.04
N LEU A 119 0.58 11.24 -0.07
CA LEU A 119 1.82 11.98 -0.31
C LEU A 119 2.97 11.08 -0.78
N PHE A 120 3.03 9.81 -0.34
CA PHE A 120 4.13 8.88 -0.63
C PHE A 120 3.93 8.09 -1.90
N PHE A 121 2.68 7.78 -2.27
CA PHE A 121 2.36 7.02 -3.46
C PHE A 121 1.11 7.60 -4.13
N GLN A 122 1.21 7.89 -5.42
CA GLN A 122 0.04 8.22 -6.23
C GLN A 122 -0.86 6.99 -6.42
N ASP A 123 -2.16 7.21 -6.62
CA ASP A 123 -3.16 6.14 -6.66
C ASP A 123 -2.92 5.11 -7.77
N SER A 124 -2.40 5.53 -8.92
CA SER A 124 -2.06 4.63 -10.02
C SER A 124 -1.04 3.55 -9.65
N ILE A 125 -0.15 3.79 -8.67
CA ILE A 125 0.75 2.75 -8.15
C ILE A 125 -0.05 1.63 -7.49
N ASN A 126 -1.11 1.97 -6.76
CA ASN A 126 -2.00 0.98 -6.13
C ASN A 126 -2.80 0.18 -7.17
N TYR A 127 -3.13 0.79 -8.31
CA TYR A 127 -3.90 0.15 -9.39
C TYR A 127 -3.07 -0.73 -10.31
N TYR A 128 -1.81 -0.39 -10.58
CA TYR A 128 -1.02 -1.12 -11.58
C TYR A 128 0.13 -1.93 -10.97
N ARG A 129 0.40 -1.79 -9.67
CA ARG A 129 1.38 -2.60 -8.92
C ARG A 129 0.75 -3.17 -7.63
N PRO A 130 -0.15 -4.17 -7.77
CA PRO A 130 -0.82 -4.78 -6.63
C PRO A 130 0.08 -5.70 -5.80
N THR A 131 1.27 -6.05 -6.29
CA THR A 131 2.23 -6.94 -5.61
C THR A 131 3.47 -6.20 -5.13
N LEU A 132 4.01 -6.66 -4.00
CA LEU A 132 5.31 -6.28 -3.44
C LEU A 132 6.24 -7.49 -3.58
N ASN A 133 7.47 -7.26 -4.06
CA ASN A 133 8.48 -8.30 -4.30
C ASN A 133 9.67 -8.11 -3.36
N GLY A 134 9.71 -8.86 -2.27
CA GLY A 134 10.80 -8.73 -1.30
C GLY A 134 10.37 -9.21 0.07
N PHE A 135 10.42 -8.35 1.07
CA PHE A 135 9.96 -8.71 2.41
C PHE A 135 9.17 -7.59 3.08
N PHE A 136 8.30 -7.99 3.99
CA PHE A 136 7.57 -7.10 4.88
C PHE A 136 7.65 -7.66 6.30
N TRP A 137 7.92 -6.80 7.26
CA TRP A 137 7.96 -7.14 8.68
C TRP A 137 7.14 -6.14 9.46
N ASN A 138 6.23 -6.64 10.30
CA ASN A 138 5.44 -5.87 11.22
C ASN A 138 5.62 -6.40 12.63
N VAL A 139 5.71 -5.48 13.59
CA VAL A 139 5.64 -5.75 15.03
C VAL A 139 4.60 -4.82 15.64
N GLY A 140 3.73 -5.36 16.50
CA GLY A 140 2.64 -4.64 17.13
C GLY A 140 1.36 -4.62 16.31
N LYS A 141 0.32 -3.96 16.83
CA LYS A 141 -1.02 -3.93 16.24
C LYS A 141 -1.72 -2.62 16.57
N LYS A 142 -2.59 -2.16 15.66
CA LYS A 142 -3.55 -1.06 15.83
C LYS A 142 -2.93 0.22 16.42
N ASN A 143 -2.92 0.34 17.74
CA ASN A 143 -2.51 1.53 18.48
C ASN A 143 -0.99 1.64 18.71
N SER A 144 -0.22 0.60 18.45
CA SER A 144 1.23 0.63 18.52
C SER A 144 1.80 -0.38 17.54
N TYR A 145 2.44 0.10 16.47
CA TYR A 145 3.11 -0.78 15.51
C TYR A 145 4.36 -0.15 14.92
N PHE A 146 5.21 -1.01 14.38
CA PHE A 146 6.32 -0.68 13.51
C PHE A 146 6.32 -1.63 12.32
N ASN A 147 6.52 -1.09 11.13
CA ASN A 147 6.63 -1.82 9.87
C ASN A 147 7.97 -1.51 9.21
N LEU A 148 8.58 -2.51 8.60
CA LEU A 148 9.73 -2.39 7.70
C LEU A 148 9.43 -3.21 6.46
N TRP A 149 9.78 -2.70 5.27
CA TRP A 149 9.57 -3.42 4.02
C TRP A 149 10.64 -3.09 3.00
N LEU A 150 10.85 -4.03 2.09
CA LEU A 150 11.75 -3.93 0.95
C LEU A 150 11.02 -4.47 -0.27
N ASP A 151 11.03 -3.71 -1.37
CA ASP A 151 10.34 -4.04 -2.62
C ASP A 151 11.28 -3.82 -3.80
N TRP A 152 11.71 -4.89 -4.47
CA TRP A 152 12.38 -4.81 -5.76
C TRP A 152 11.38 -4.54 -6.85
N THR A 153 11.48 -3.36 -7.43
CA THR A 153 10.54 -2.88 -8.45
C THR A 153 11.02 -3.12 -9.88
N GLY A 154 12.30 -3.43 -10.05
CA GLY A 154 12.93 -3.78 -11.32
C GLY A 154 14.25 -4.53 -11.10
N HIS A 155 14.45 -5.59 -11.88
CA HIS A 155 15.70 -6.36 -11.92
C HIS A 155 16.63 -5.78 -12.99
N GLU A 156 17.90 -5.55 -12.65
CA GLU A 156 18.89 -5.09 -13.63
C GLU A 156 19.12 -6.11 -14.73
N ASN A 157 19.11 -5.64 -15.97
CA ASN A 157 19.61 -6.37 -17.13
C ASN A 157 20.12 -5.35 -18.17
N ALA A 158 20.39 -5.78 -19.39
CA ALA A 158 20.95 -4.92 -20.44
C ALA A 158 20.03 -3.73 -20.82
N ILE A 159 18.73 -3.80 -20.50
CA ILE A 159 17.71 -2.82 -20.86
C ILE A 159 17.09 -2.18 -19.60
N ASN A 160 16.77 -3.00 -18.60
CA ASN A 160 16.11 -2.56 -17.38
C ASN A 160 17.13 -2.20 -16.29
N ARG A 161 16.85 -1.13 -15.56
CA ARG A 161 17.64 -0.70 -14.41
C ARG A 161 17.21 -1.47 -13.16
N GLU A 162 18.14 -1.76 -12.27
CA GLU A 162 17.77 -2.22 -10.92
C GLU A 162 17.07 -1.08 -10.18
N THR A 163 15.94 -1.39 -9.56
CA THR A 163 15.18 -0.44 -8.75
C THR A 163 14.57 -1.12 -7.54
N PHE A 164 14.61 -0.46 -6.38
CA PHE A 164 13.95 -0.97 -5.19
C PHE A 164 13.58 0.14 -4.19
N PHE A 165 12.58 -0.13 -3.36
CA PHE A 165 12.24 0.66 -2.20
C PHE A 165 12.66 -0.03 -0.93
N ILE A 166 13.20 0.72 0.04
CA ILE A 166 13.23 0.35 1.45
C ILE A 166 12.30 1.32 2.18
N GLY A 167 11.30 0.84 2.89
CA GLY A 167 10.39 1.70 3.64
C GLY A 167 10.12 1.25 5.05
N ALA A 168 9.72 2.21 5.87
CA ALA A 168 9.36 1.97 7.27
C ALA A 168 8.17 2.84 7.66
N SER A 169 7.34 2.34 8.57
CA SER A 169 6.29 3.14 9.18
C SER A 169 6.09 2.76 10.64
N ALA A 170 5.68 3.72 11.45
CA ALA A 170 5.39 3.50 12.86
C ALA A 170 4.18 4.31 13.28
N TYR A 171 3.47 3.80 14.29
CA TYR A 171 2.36 4.49 14.90
C TYR A 171 2.33 4.18 16.38
N LYS A 172 2.07 5.19 17.22
CA LYS A 172 1.82 5.01 18.64
C LYS A 172 0.76 5.98 19.12
N LYS A 173 -0.31 5.45 19.70
CA LYS A 173 -1.41 6.22 20.31
C LYS A 173 -1.40 6.05 21.83
N THR A 174 -1.61 7.13 22.56
CA THR A 174 -1.78 7.17 24.02
C THR A 174 -2.92 8.13 24.36
N GLY A 175 -4.05 7.58 24.81
CA GLY A 175 -5.28 8.35 24.97
C GLY A 175 -5.76 8.91 23.63
N LEU A 176 -6.01 10.21 23.58
CA LEU A 176 -6.39 10.92 22.35
C LEU A 176 -5.20 11.17 21.43
N PHE A 177 -3.99 11.27 21.98
CA PHE A 177 -2.81 11.70 21.25
C PHE A 177 -2.15 10.54 20.51
N PHE A 178 -1.50 10.84 19.39
CA PHE A 178 -0.68 9.89 18.67
C PHE A 178 0.55 10.55 18.07
N ALA A 179 1.55 9.72 17.78
CA ALA A 179 2.65 10.03 16.88
C ALA A 179 2.68 8.99 15.77
N ASP A 180 2.95 9.41 14.54
CA ASP A 180 3.14 8.53 13.40
C ASP A 180 4.37 8.90 12.57
N PHE A 181 4.92 7.89 11.91
CA PHE A 181 6.10 8.01 11.06
C PHE A 181 5.89 7.17 9.81
N GLN A 182 6.31 7.70 8.65
CA GLN A 182 6.30 7.01 7.37
C GLN A 182 7.55 7.39 6.60
N SER A 183 8.21 6.43 5.96
CA SER A 183 9.33 6.72 5.08
C SER A 183 9.47 5.71 3.96
N TYR A 184 10.13 6.13 2.89
CA TYR A 184 10.83 5.22 1.98
C TYR A 184 12.16 5.85 1.53
N LEU A 185 13.07 5.01 1.07
CA LEU A 185 14.16 5.33 0.15
C LEU A 185 13.94 4.52 -1.11
N PHE A 186 13.82 5.19 -2.24
CA PHE A 186 13.80 4.60 -3.56
C PHE A 186 15.19 4.68 -4.17
N HIS A 187 15.74 3.53 -4.54
CA HIS A 187 17.01 3.42 -5.22
C HIS A 187 16.76 3.15 -6.71
N PHE A 188 17.30 4.00 -7.57
CA PHE A 188 17.16 3.92 -9.02
C PHE A 188 18.56 3.73 -9.64
N ALA A 189 18.99 2.48 -9.71
CA ALA A 189 20.35 2.06 -10.07
C ALA A 189 20.59 2.03 -11.58
N ASN A 190 21.66 1.37 -12.04
CA ASN A 190 22.00 1.27 -13.47
C ASN A 190 21.46 -0.06 -14.08
N THR A 191 21.74 -0.27 -15.36
CA THR A 191 21.60 -1.55 -16.07
C THR A 191 22.80 -2.46 -15.81
N GLN A 192 22.69 -3.72 -16.20
CA GLN A 192 23.78 -4.69 -16.17
C GLN A 192 23.94 -5.36 -17.56
N PRO A 193 25.05 -5.10 -18.29
CA PRO A 193 26.19 -4.26 -17.93
C PRO A 193 25.84 -2.76 -17.89
N ARG A 194 26.61 -2.00 -17.10
CA ARG A 194 26.40 -0.57 -16.86
C ARG A 194 26.28 0.25 -18.15
N THR A 195 25.18 0.98 -18.32
CA THR A 195 25.03 2.02 -19.34
C THR A 195 25.72 3.31 -18.86
N PRO A 196 26.76 3.82 -19.56
CA PRO A 196 27.55 4.96 -19.10
C PRO A 196 26.78 6.27 -18.93
N THR A 197 25.70 6.47 -19.72
CA THR A 197 24.86 7.67 -19.66
C THR A 197 23.89 7.67 -18.48
N PHE A 198 23.72 6.54 -17.79
CA PHE A 198 22.85 6.46 -16.61
C PHE A 198 23.66 6.72 -15.34
N SER A 199 23.13 7.56 -14.46
CA SER A 199 23.59 7.74 -13.09
C SER A 199 22.74 6.92 -12.12
N VAL A 200 23.26 6.67 -10.92
CA VAL A 200 22.48 6.10 -9.82
C VAL A 200 21.78 7.24 -9.09
N ASN A 201 20.50 7.06 -8.77
CA ASN A 201 19.68 8.09 -8.11
C ASN A 201 19.03 7.54 -6.85
N ASP A 202 18.88 8.38 -5.83
CA ASP A 202 18.25 8.05 -4.57
C ASP A 202 17.15 9.08 -4.26
N ASN A 203 15.97 8.62 -3.87
CA ASN A 203 14.86 9.46 -3.41
C ASN A 203 14.37 8.96 -2.06
N LEU A 204 14.73 9.63 -0.99
CA LEU A 204 14.20 9.39 0.35
C LEU A 204 13.12 10.41 0.67
N LEU A 205 11.99 9.93 1.17
CA LEU A 205 10.90 10.72 1.71
C LEU A 205 10.59 10.21 3.11
N ALA A 206 10.45 11.11 4.08
CA ALA A 206 10.13 10.75 5.45
C ALA A 206 9.17 11.78 6.06
N GLN A 207 8.13 11.31 6.72
CA GLN A 207 7.16 12.11 7.44
C GLN A 207 7.14 11.69 8.91
N LEU A 208 7.17 12.67 9.81
CA LEU A 208 6.92 12.48 11.23
C LEU A 208 5.79 13.43 11.64
N SER A 209 4.71 12.91 12.22
CA SER A 209 3.59 13.73 12.68
C SER A 209 3.20 13.42 14.11
N VAL A 210 2.63 14.42 14.77
CA VAL A 210 1.95 14.28 16.06
C VAL A 210 0.54 14.84 15.93
N GLY A 211 -0.40 14.28 16.67
CA GLY A 211 -1.79 14.69 16.55
C GLY A 211 -2.69 14.12 17.63
N ALA A 212 -3.98 14.40 17.46
CA ALA A 212 -5.05 13.82 18.26
C ALA A 212 -6.03 13.11 17.33
N ASN A 213 -6.54 11.96 17.76
CA ASN A 213 -7.57 11.20 17.07
C ASN A 213 -8.62 10.73 18.07
N TYR A 214 -9.83 11.28 17.95
CA TYR A 214 -11.00 10.93 18.74
C TYR A 214 -12.00 10.13 17.91
N SER A 215 -12.64 9.15 18.55
CA SER A 215 -13.79 8.44 18.00
C SER A 215 -14.75 8.10 19.13
N ASN A 216 -16.02 7.88 18.80
CA ASN A 216 -17.04 7.55 19.79
C ASN A 216 -18.02 6.48 19.29
N GLN A 217 -18.88 6.00 20.20
CA GLN A 217 -19.89 4.99 19.88
C GLN A 217 -21.16 5.58 19.23
N ASN A 218 -21.26 6.90 19.15
CA ASN A 218 -22.42 7.63 18.60
C ASN A 218 -22.26 7.91 17.09
N GLY A 219 -21.44 7.11 16.40
CA GLY A 219 -21.27 7.19 14.95
C GLY A 219 -20.13 8.08 14.46
N LEU A 220 -19.37 8.75 15.34
CA LEU A 220 -18.13 9.43 14.95
C LEU A 220 -17.00 8.41 14.88
N ASP A 221 -16.77 7.89 13.67
CA ASP A 221 -15.76 6.89 13.37
C ASP A 221 -14.34 7.44 13.56
N THR A 222 -14.10 8.69 13.17
CA THR A 222 -12.82 9.40 13.40
C THR A 222 -13.02 10.91 13.43
N LEU A 223 -12.22 11.58 14.26
CA LEU A 223 -11.94 13.02 14.23
C LEU A 223 -10.46 13.20 14.53
N LEU A 224 -9.68 13.40 13.49
CA LEU A 224 -8.22 13.45 13.53
C LEU A 224 -7.73 14.84 13.12
N PHE A 225 -6.85 15.39 13.94
CA PHE A 225 -5.99 16.52 13.59
C PHE A 225 -4.53 16.13 13.83
N SER A 226 -3.65 16.48 12.89
CA SER A 226 -2.21 16.33 13.11
C SER A 226 -1.42 17.37 12.35
N VAL A 227 -0.23 17.66 12.88
CA VAL A 227 0.80 18.46 12.24
C VAL A 227 2.07 17.62 12.19
N GLY A 228 2.78 17.67 11.07
CA GLY A 228 3.99 16.91 10.86
C GLY A 228 5.00 17.62 9.99
N LEU A 229 6.21 17.07 10.02
CA LEU A 229 7.32 17.44 9.17
C LEU A 229 7.45 16.40 8.06
N LEU A 230 7.52 16.85 6.81
CA LEU A 230 7.92 16.07 5.65
C LEU A 230 9.34 16.49 5.28
N ALA A 231 10.28 15.55 5.32
CA ALA A 231 11.68 15.74 4.94
C ALA A 231 12.01 14.83 3.76
N GLY A 232 12.87 15.31 2.87
CA GLY A 232 13.35 14.53 1.73
C GLY A 232 14.86 14.57 1.60
N TYR A 233 15.39 13.60 0.88
CA TYR A 233 16.75 13.58 0.35
C TYR A 233 16.69 13.04 -1.07
N GLU A 234 16.97 13.89 -2.04
CA GLU A 234 16.98 13.57 -3.46
C GLU A 234 18.41 13.70 -3.96
N ARG A 235 18.94 12.64 -4.58
CA ARG A 235 20.31 12.64 -5.09
C ARG A 235 20.41 12.03 -6.47
N ASP A 236 21.05 12.76 -7.37
CA ASP A 236 21.64 12.23 -8.60
C ASP A 236 23.16 12.12 -8.42
N ARG A 237 23.69 10.90 -8.37
CA ARG A 237 25.12 10.66 -8.13
C ARG A 237 26.00 11.00 -9.33
N GLY A 238 25.42 11.24 -10.50
CA GLY A 238 26.12 11.65 -11.71
C GLY A 238 26.42 13.16 -11.77
N LEU A 239 25.80 13.96 -10.89
CA LEU A 239 25.93 15.42 -10.88
C LEU A 239 26.78 15.89 -9.69
N ALA A 240 27.72 16.81 -9.95
CA ALA A 240 28.58 17.38 -8.91
C ALA A 240 27.77 18.09 -7.80
N SER A 241 26.70 18.80 -8.17
CA SER A 241 25.75 19.44 -7.27
C SER A 241 24.38 18.76 -7.33
N GLY A 242 24.36 17.42 -7.28
CA GLY A 242 23.16 16.61 -7.46
C GLY A 242 22.40 16.26 -6.19
N THR A 243 22.61 16.93 -5.06
CA THR A 243 21.96 16.55 -3.77
C THR A 243 21.05 17.67 -3.26
N HIS A 244 19.82 17.32 -2.90
CA HIS A 244 18.81 18.24 -2.39
C HIS A 244 18.07 17.64 -1.19
N THR A 245 17.68 18.49 -0.23
CA THR A 245 17.07 18.08 1.03
C THR A 245 15.79 18.87 1.33
N PRO A 246 14.73 18.72 0.53
CA PRO A 246 13.51 19.52 0.67
C PRO A 246 12.79 19.22 1.99
N ILE A 247 12.34 20.29 2.67
CA ILE A 247 11.60 20.21 3.92
C ILE A 247 10.25 20.93 3.78
N GLY A 248 9.23 20.45 4.48
CA GLY A 248 7.92 21.09 4.51
C GLY A 248 7.04 20.59 5.64
N THR A 249 5.97 21.30 5.90
CA THR A 249 4.97 20.95 6.92
C THR A 249 3.80 20.24 6.26
N VAL A 250 3.27 19.22 6.95
CA VAL A 250 2.05 18.51 6.59
C VAL A 250 1.02 18.71 7.69
N ILE A 251 -0.19 19.12 7.32
CA ILE A 251 -1.34 19.21 8.24
C ILE A 251 -2.42 18.27 7.73
N ARG A 252 -2.99 17.45 8.63
CA ARG A 252 -4.10 16.56 8.31
C ARG A 252 -5.31 16.86 9.18
N LEU A 253 -6.49 16.90 8.56
CA LEU A 253 -7.79 17.12 9.18
C LEU A 253 -8.79 16.11 8.60
N ASN A 254 -9.14 15.09 9.39
CA ASN A 254 -10.05 14.02 8.94
C ASN A 254 -11.23 13.92 9.88
N ALA A 255 -12.43 13.75 9.34
CA ALA A 255 -13.62 13.42 10.11
C ALA A 255 -14.46 12.39 9.36
N GLU A 256 -14.98 11.37 10.04
CA GLU A 256 -15.94 10.41 9.48
C GLU A 256 -17.11 10.23 10.44
N TYR A 257 -18.32 10.38 9.92
CA TYR A 257 -19.58 10.20 10.64
C TYR A 257 -20.52 9.31 9.83
N TYR A 258 -20.89 8.15 10.39
CA TYR A 258 -21.74 7.13 9.76
C TYR A 258 -21.37 6.83 8.29
N GLY A 259 -20.08 6.65 8.02
CA GLY A 259 -19.59 6.28 6.70
C GLY A 259 -19.51 7.42 5.67
N PHE A 260 -19.98 8.62 5.98
CA PHE A 260 -19.60 9.83 5.25
C PHE A 260 -18.37 10.45 5.89
N GLY A 261 -17.35 10.78 5.09
CA GLY A 261 -16.12 11.34 5.63
C GLY A 261 -15.48 12.40 4.76
N ILE A 262 -14.67 13.21 5.41
CA ILE A 262 -13.80 14.21 4.82
C ILE A 262 -12.37 13.95 5.28
N GLN A 263 -11.42 14.01 4.36
CA GLN A 263 -9.99 13.90 4.58
C GLN A 263 -9.30 15.07 3.92
N ASN A 264 -8.65 15.91 4.71
CA ASN A 264 -7.88 17.03 4.21
C ASN A 264 -6.41 16.84 4.53
N THR A 265 -5.56 17.05 3.52
CA THR A 265 -4.11 17.03 3.66
C THR A 265 -3.55 18.31 3.04
N LEU A 266 -2.87 19.11 3.84
CA LEU A 266 -2.14 20.28 3.37
C LEU A 266 -0.63 20.00 3.45
N TYR A 267 0.08 20.32 2.37
CA TYR A 267 1.53 20.42 2.31
C TYR A 267 1.95 21.85 2.02
N ALA A 268 2.90 22.37 2.78
CA ALA A 268 3.55 23.65 2.50
C ALA A 268 5.05 23.56 2.80
N GLY A 269 5.90 23.90 1.83
CA GLY A 269 7.35 23.79 2.00
C GLY A 269 8.12 23.91 0.69
N ASN A 270 9.33 23.35 0.65
CA ASN A 270 10.12 23.32 -0.57
C ASN A 270 9.46 22.44 -1.65
N PRO A 271 9.48 22.85 -2.92
CA PRO A 271 9.18 21.94 -4.04
C PRO A 271 10.03 20.66 -3.96
N ARG A 272 9.43 19.53 -4.32
CA ARG A 272 10.06 18.20 -4.34
C ARG A 272 10.15 17.67 -5.76
N ASN A 273 10.77 16.50 -5.91
CA ASN A 273 10.97 15.81 -7.19
C ASN A 273 11.77 16.67 -8.18
N ILE A 274 12.90 17.18 -7.72
CA ILE A 274 13.75 18.15 -8.43
C ILE A 274 14.27 17.56 -9.75
N PHE A 275 14.49 16.24 -9.79
CA PHE A 275 14.93 15.54 -11.01
C PHE A 275 13.79 14.98 -11.87
N TYR A 276 12.54 15.39 -11.65
CA TYR A 276 11.39 14.83 -12.38
C TYR A 276 11.50 15.02 -13.89
N SER A 277 12.06 16.14 -14.38
CA SER A 277 12.29 16.36 -15.81
C SER A 277 13.19 15.30 -16.45
N ASN A 278 14.09 14.71 -15.66
CA ASN A 278 15.10 13.77 -16.15
C ASN A 278 14.58 12.32 -16.04
N TYR A 279 13.86 12.01 -14.97
CA TYR A 279 13.54 10.63 -14.60
C TYR A 279 12.05 10.32 -14.46
N ASN A 280 11.17 11.32 -14.52
CA ASN A 280 9.71 11.20 -14.47
C ASN A 280 9.22 10.22 -13.37
N THR A 281 8.16 9.46 -13.66
CA THR A 281 7.62 8.40 -12.80
C THR A 281 8.57 7.20 -12.65
N GLY A 282 9.66 7.14 -13.42
CA GLY A 282 10.74 6.17 -13.20
C GLY A 282 11.44 6.35 -11.85
N MET A 283 11.55 7.58 -11.35
CA MET A 283 12.15 7.89 -10.03
C MET A 283 11.14 8.33 -8.96
N TYR A 284 10.02 8.93 -9.37
CA TYR A 284 9.07 9.56 -8.45
C TYR A 284 7.71 8.90 -8.51
N TRP A 285 7.38 8.17 -7.45
CA TRP A 285 6.08 7.48 -7.30
C TRP A 285 5.14 8.23 -6.35
N ASN A 286 5.67 9.22 -5.64
CA ASN A 286 4.95 10.08 -4.72
C ASN A 286 4.02 11.06 -5.43
N ASN A 287 3.15 11.71 -4.65
CA ASN A 287 2.15 12.63 -5.19
C ASN A 287 2.81 13.72 -6.07
N PRO A 288 2.41 13.85 -7.36
CA PRO A 288 3.02 14.83 -8.26
C PRO A 288 2.81 16.28 -7.83
N PHE A 289 1.77 16.59 -7.04
CA PHE A 289 1.52 17.94 -6.54
C PHE A 289 2.56 18.41 -5.53
N LEU A 290 3.36 17.52 -4.94
CA LEU A 290 4.51 17.88 -4.09
C LEU A 290 5.63 18.63 -4.85
N ARG A 291 5.57 18.65 -6.19
CA ARG A 291 6.42 19.51 -7.03
C ARG A 291 6.09 20.99 -6.91
N SER A 292 4.94 21.34 -6.32
CA SER A 292 4.61 22.69 -5.88
C SER A 292 5.01 22.88 -4.42
N GLY A 293 5.38 24.12 -4.05
CA GLY A 293 5.63 24.48 -2.65
C GLY A 293 4.36 24.55 -1.78
N PHE A 294 3.17 24.48 -2.41
CA PHE A 294 1.88 24.44 -1.73
C PHE A 294 0.95 23.44 -2.42
N TYR A 295 0.32 22.56 -1.62
CA TYR A 295 -0.68 21.60 -2.08
C TYR A 295 -1.72 21.38 -0.98
N LEU A 296 -3.00 21.43 -1.34
CA LEU A 296 -4.12 21.07 -0.48
C LEU A 296 -4.98 20.04 -1.19
N GLN A 297 -5.22 18.91 -0.52
CA GLN A 297 -6.19 17.90 -0.92
C GLN A 297 -7.38 17.97 0.03
N SER A 298 -8.59 17.91 -0.50
CA SER A 298 -9.84 17.80 0.24
C SER A 298 -10.69 16.68 -0.39
N LYS A 299 -10.60 15.48 0.19
CA LYS A 299 -11.32 14.29 -0.24
C LYS A 299 -12.58 14.11 0.58
N TRP A 300 -13.71 14.02 -0.10
CA TRP A 300 -15.02 13.73 0.45
C TRP A 300 -15.42 12.34 0.00
N TYR A 301 -15.92 11.49 0.89
CA TYR A 301 -16.28 10.13 0.52
C TYR A 301 -17.51 9.61 1.25
N LEU A 302 -18.13 8.61 0.62
CA LEU A 302 -19.22 7.83 1.17
C LEU A 302 -18.88 6.34 1.06
N ASN A 303 -18.90 5.66 2.19
CA ASN A 303 -18.85 4.20 2.25
C ASN A 303 -20.23 3.62 1.87
N VAL A 304 -20.48 3.48 0.57
CA VAL A 304 -21.76 3.00 0.02
C VAL A 304 -22.05 1.54 0.35
N ILE A 305 -21.00 0.72 0.54
CA ILE A 305 -21.11 -0.67 0.97
C ILE A 305 -20.10 -0.89 2.09
N ARG A 306 -20.57 -1.38 3.24
CA ARG A 306 -19.71 -1.72 4.37
C ARG A 306 -20.20 -3.02 4.99
N SER A 307 -19.52 -4.12 4.67
CA SER A 307 -19.79 -5.44 5.22
C SER A 307 -18.49 -6.13 5.64
N GLN A 308 -18.59 -7.32 6.20
CA GLN A 308 -17.42 -8.11 6.58
C GLN A 308 -16.52 -8.46 5.37
N PHE A 309 -17.11 -8.61 4.18
CA PHE A 309 -16.41 -9.12 2.99
C PHE A 309 -16.27 -8.11 1.88
N VAL A 310 -17.16 -7.11 1.85
CA VAL A 310 -17.27 -6.14 0.77
C VAL A 310 -17.19 -4.73 1.33
N ASN A 311 -16.29 -3.92 0.76
CA ASN A 311 -16.23 -2.48 0.97
C ASN A 311 -16.43 -1.78 -0.39
N GLY A 312 -17.36 -0.84 -0.43
CA GLY A 312 -17.61 0.03 -1.56
C GLY A 312 -17.47 1.47 -1.12
N LYS A 313 -16.61 2.25 -1.78
CA LYS A 313 -16.35 3.65 -1.46
C LYS A 313 -16.46 4.50 -2.73
N LEU A 314 -17.30 5.52 -2.67
CA LEU A 314 -17.39 6.59 -3.65
C LEU A 314 -16.70 7.83 -3.06
N SER A 315 -15.86 8.50 -3.83
CA SER A 315 -15.19 9.72 -3.39
C SER A 315 -15.20 10.80 -4.45
N MET A 316 -15.21 12.04 -3.97
CA MET A 316 -15.01 13.27 -4.70
C MET A 316 -13.81 13.97 -4.08
N ASN A 317 -12.81 14.29 -4.88
CA ASN A 317 -11.54 14.79 -4.39
C ASN A 317 -11.22 16.13 -5.07
N LEU A 318 -10.94 17.14 -4.24
CA LEU A 318 -10.54 18.47 -4.68
C LEU A 318 -9.07 18.66 -4.37
N HIS A 319 -8.30 18.95 -5.41
CA HIS A 319 -6.90 19.31 -5.30
C HIS A 319 -6.78 20.82 -5.49
N PHE A 320 -5.93 21.47 -4.72
CA PHE A 320 -5.51 22.85 -4.93
C PHE A 320 -3.99 22.92 -4.93
N SER A 321 -3.43 23.33 -6.06
CA SER A 321 -1.99 23.49 -6.29
C SER A 321 -1.79 24.46 -7.45
N GLU A 322 -0.64 25.11 -7.55
CA GLU A 322 -0.36 26.10 -8.60
C GLU A 322 -1.42 27.23 -8.70
N GLY A 323 -2.12 27.53 -7.60
CA GLY A 323 -3.24 28.50 -7.59
C GLY A 323 -4.51 28.03 -8.31
N LYS A 324 -4.61 26.74 -8.64
CA LYS A 324 -5.70 26.14 -9.42
C LYS A 324 -6.40 25.07 -8.61
N VAL A 325 -7.69 24.91 -8.87
CA VAL A 325 -8.49 23.78 -8.36
C VAL A 325 -8.59 22.73 -9.46
N MET A 326 -8.30 21.49 -9.09
CA MET A 326 -8.45 20.31 -9.94
C MET A 326 -9.39 19.31 -9.28
N PHE A 327 -10.05 18.50 -10.09
CA PHE A 327 -11.13 17.62 -9.65
C PHE A 327 -10.79 16.16 -9.94
N GLU A 328 -11.20 15.27 -9.04
CA GLU A 328 -11.06 13.83 -9.20
C GLU A 328 -12.29 13.11 -8.63
N GLN A 329 -12.80 12.12 -9.37
CA GLN A 329 -13.88 11.24 -8.93
C GLN A 329 -13.37 9.81 -8.84
N THR A 330 -13.55 9.16 -7.70
CA THR A 330 -13.14 7.76 -7.51
C THR A 330 -14.29 6.88 -7.05
N PHE A 331 -14.30 5.63 -7.51
CA PHE A 331 -15.18 4.59 -7.00
C PHE A 331 -14.41 3.28 -6.90
N THR A 332 -14.46 2.64 -5.73
CA THR A 332 -13.79 1.37 -5.49
C THR A 332 -14.75 0.36 -4.88
N VAL A 333 -14.62 -0.89 -5.31
CA VAL A 333 -15.27 -2.04 -4.67
C VAL A 333 -14.21 -3.09 -4.38
N LYS A 334 -14.03 -3.42 -3.10
CA LYS A 334 -13.09 -4.45 -2.64
C LYS A 334 -13.86 -5.60 -2.02
N VAL A 335 -13.62 -6.81 -2.51
CA VAL A 335 -14.15 -8.06 -1.96
C VAL A 335 -12.96 -8.89 -1.50
N LEU A 336 -12.99 -9.36 -0.26
CA LEU A 336 -11.97 -10.25 0.30
C LEU A 336 -12.63 -11.45 0.96
N LEU A 337 -12.28 -12.64 0.48
CA LEU A 337 -12.74 -13.92 1.00
C LEU A 337 -11.54 -14.78 1.39
N ASP A 338 -11.62 -15.51 2.51
CA ASP A 338 -10.55 -16.42 2.92
C ASP A 338 -11.03 -17.65 3.72
N SER A 339 -10.12 -18.60 3.88
CA SER A 339 -10.33 -19.84 4.66
C SER A 339 -10.57 -19.66 6.16
N SER A 340 -10.33 -18.49 6.74
CA SER A 340 -10.60 -18.20 8.16
C SER A 340 -12.07 -17.83 8.41
N VAL A 341 -12.85 -17.64 7.35
CA VAL A 341 -14.30 -17.45 7.37
C VAL A 341 -14.98 -18.76 7.78
N LYS A 342 -14.94 -19.08 9.07
CA LYS A 342 -15.95 -19.96 9.66
C LYS A 342 -17.27 -19.21 9.63
N ALA A 343 -18.33 -19.85 9.12
CA ALA A 343 -19.70 -19.36 9.17
C ALA A 343 -20.06 -18.97 10.61
N LYS A 344 -19.90 -17.69 10.95
CA LYS A 344 -20.43 -17.16 12.20
C LYS A 344 -21.94 -17.17 12.06
N THR A 345 -22.55 -18.18 12.67
CA THR A 345 -23.98 -18.23 12.96
C THR A 345 -24.43 -16.90 13.55
N LYS A 346 -25.61 -16.45 13.09
CA LYS A 346 -26.36 -15.25 13.47
C LYS A 346 -26.03 -14.76 14.88
N SER A 347 -25.10 -13.82 14.98
CA SER A 347 -25.02 -12.87 16.08
C SER A 347 -24.96 -11.48 15.47
N ARG A 348 -25.74 -10.56 16.04
CA ARG A 348 -25.89 -9.18 15.57
C ARG A 348 -24.53 -8.59 15.19
N PRO A 349 -24.44 -7.80 14.10
CA PRO A 349 -23.18 -7.21 13.67
C PRO A 349 -22.65 -6.34 14.80
N THR A 350 -21.65 -6.86 15.51
CA THR A 350 -20.81 -6.07 16.38
C THR A 350 -19.88 -5.32 15.46
N PHE A 351 -20.06 -3.99 15.39
CA PHE A 351 -19.24 -3.09 14.59
C PHE A 351 -17.76 -3.28 14.95
N MET A 352 -17.06 -4.08 14.14
CA MET A 352 -15.60 -4.22 14.21
C MET A 352 -14.97 -3.24 13.23
N THR A 353 -14.44 -2.16 13.77
CA THR A 353 -13.61 -1.14 13.13
C THR A 353 -12.22 -1.70 12.80
N SER A 354 -12.10 -2.65 11.87
CA SER A 354 -10.79 -3.12 11.38
C SER A 354 -10.48 -2.78 9.93
N TRP A 355 -11.30 -1.93 9.30
CA TRP A 355 -11.05 -1.42 7.96
C TRP A 355 -11.22 0.09 7.97
N VAL A 356 -10.29 0.77 8.63
CA VAL A 356 -10.07 2.21 8.49
C VAL A 356 -8.59 2.36 8.18
N ASN A 357 -8.30 2.43 6.89
CA ASN A 357 -7.30 3.22 6.17
C ASN A 357 -7.23 2.66 4.75
#